data_AF-A0A2J4P9M2-F1
#
_entry.id   AF-A0A2J4P9M2-F1
#
_cell.length_a   1.000
_cell.length_b   1.000
_cell.length_c   1.000
_cell.angle_alpha   90.00
_cell.angle_beta   90.00
_cell.angle_gamma   90.00
#
_symmetry.space_group_name_H-M   'P 1'
#
loop_
_entity.id
_entity.type
_entity.pdbx_description
1 polymer ?
#
loop_
_entity_poly.entity_id
_entity_poly.type
_entity_poly.pdbx_seq_one_letter_code
_entity_poly.pdbx_strand_id
1 'polypeptide(L)'
;VSTLFVALISLASGLWFYGDIDNLSRLVNFGALMGFLVLHIAVINHYIIRQKSRNLVVHLLFPVVGLCIIGFVIYEMDVQAKVLGLSWLAVGVVYYLLMRLVLKRNVELKLEG
;
A
#
# COMPACT_ATOMS: atom_id res chain seq x y z
N VAL A 1 19.08 13.80 10.36
CA VAL A 1 17.89 14.67 10.49
C VAL A 1 16.60 13.90 10.21
N SER A 2 16.45 13.24 9.05
CA SER A 2 15.26 12.46 8.71
C SER A 2 14.97 11.30 9.69
N THR A 3 16.00 10.62 10.19
CA THR A 3 15.86 9.56 11.19
C THR A 3 15.36 10.06 12.54
N LEU A 4 15.83 11.24 12.99
CA LEU A 4 15.39 11.86 14.25
C LEU A 4 13.93 12.34 14.14
N PHE A 5 13.53 12.84 12.97
CA PHE A 5 12.16 13.24 12.70
C PHE A 5 11.20 12.05 12.69
N VAL A 6 11.57 10.94 12.02
CA VAL A 6 10.80 9.69 12.05
C VAL A 6 10.71 9.16 13.48
N ALA A 7 11.81 9.16 14.25
CA ALA A 7 11.81 8.72 15.63
C ALA A 7 10.84 9.55 16.51
N LEU A 8 10.80 10.88 16.33
CA LEU A 8 9.86 11.76 17.03
C LEU A 8 8.40 11.43 16.67
N ILE A 9 8.09 11.26 15.39
CA ILE A 9 6.75 10.89 14.94
C ILE A 9 6.34 9.51 15.50
N SER A 10 7.24 8.54 15.46
CA SER A 10 6.99 7.20 16.00
C SER A 10 6.76 7.22 17.51
N LEU A 11 7.54 8.02 18.27
CA LEU A 11 7.35 8.17 19.71
C LEU A 11 6.03 8.86 20.04
N ALA A 12 5.71 9.96 19.35
CA ALA A 12 4.48 10.71 19.56
C ALA A 12 3.24 9.87 19.22
N SER A 13 3.27 9.15 18.09
CA SER A 13 2.19 8.25 17.70
C SER A 13 2.05 7.07 18.68
N GLY A 14 3.15 6.47 19.13
CA GLY A 14 3.12 5.39 20.12
C GLY A 14 2.48 5.81 21.45
N LEU A 15 2.77 7.03 21.93
CA LEU A 15 2.15 7.57 23.15
C LEU A 15 0.69 7.96 22.94
N TRP A 16 0.34 8.49 21.76
CA TRP A 16 -1.03 8.90 21.44
C TRP A 16 -1.99 7.72 21.28
N PHE A 17 -1.51 6.61 20.72
CA PHE A 17 -2.31 5.40 20.45
C PHE A 17 -2.17 4.32 21.51
N TYR A 18 -1.58 4.60 22.68
CA TYR A 18 -1.32 3.61 23.72
C TYR A 18 -2.58 2.82 24.16
N GLY A 19 -3.77 3.43 24.09
CA GLY A 19 -5.06 2.77 24.38
C GLY A 19 -5.77 2.12 23.18
N ASP A 20 -5.27 2.31 21.95
CA ASP A 20 -5.91 1.93 20.68
C ASP A 20 -4.94 1.22 19.72
N ILE A 21 -3.93 0.53 20.27
CA ILE A 21 -2.88 -0.16 19.50
C ILE A 21 -3.48 -1.15 18.50
N ASP A 22 -4.61 -1.78 18.83
CA ASP A 22 -5.31 -2.70 17.94
C ASP A 22 -5.76 -2.01 16.64
N ASN A 23 -6.29 -0.79 16.72
CA ASN A 23 -6.71 -0.02 15.55
C ASN A 23 -5.52 0.43 14.70
N LEU A 24 -4.42 0.83 15.33
CA LEU A 24 -3.17 1.15 14.64
C LEU A 24 -2.61 -0.08 13.91
N SER A 25 -2.57 -1.22 14.59
CA SER A 25 -2.11 -2.49 14.03
C SER A 25 -2.95 -2.93 12.84
N ARG A 26 -4.29 -2.84 12.95
CA ARG A 26 -5.23 -3.11 11.85
C ARG A 26 -4.96 -2.22 10.64
N LEU A 27 -4.76 -0.92 10.85
CA LEU A 27 -4.47 0.04 9.77
C LEU A 27 -3.14 -0.28 9.06
N VAL A 28 -2.08 -0.54 9.83
CA VAL A 28 -0.75 -0.90 9.30
C VAL A 28 -0.80 -2.23 8.56
N ASN A 29 -1.46 -3.25 9.11
CA ASN A 29 -1.61 -4.56 8.49
C ASN A 29 -2.38 -4.47 7.17
N PHE A 30 -3.50 -3.73 7.14
CA PHE A 30 -4.24 -3.48 5.91
C PHE A 30 -3.37 -2.78 4.86
N GLY A 31 -2.65 -1.73 5.25
CA GLY A 31 -1.77 -0.99 4.35
C GLY A 31 -0.67 -1.88 3.73
N ALA A 32 -0.05 -2.73 4.55
CA ALA A 32 0.96 -3.68 4.08
C ALA A 32 0.37 -4.71 3.10
N LEU A 33 -0.78 -5.33 3.44
CA LEU A 33 -1.46 -6.29 2.57
C LEU A 33 -1.87 -5.65 1.24
N MET A 34 -2.45 -4.45 1.27
CA MET A 34 -2.84 -3.74 0.05
C MET A 34 -1.63 -3.34 -0.79
N GLY A 35 -0.52 -2.92 -0.16
CA GLY A 35 0.74 -2.66 -0.83
C GLY A 35 1.28 -3.90 -1.55
N PHE A 36 1.29 -5.05 -0.88
CA PHE A 36 1.69 -6.31 -1.52
C PHE A 36 0.72 -6.75 -2.62
N LEU A 37 -0.59 -6.53 -2.46
CA LEU A 37 -1.58 -6.83 -3.50
C LEU A 37 -1.29 -6.01 -4.76
N VAL A 38 -1.10 -4.70 -4.63
CA VAL A 38 -0.75 -3.80 -5.74
C VAL A 38 0.60 -4.18 -6.36
N LEU A 39 1.59 -4.56 -5.55
CA LEU A 39 2.89 -5.03 -6.03
C LEU A 39 2.75 -6.24 -6.96
N HIS A 40 1.99 -7.26 -6.56
CA HIS A 40 1.78 -8.45 -7.40
C HIS A 40 1.05 -8.10 -8.70
N ILE A 41 0.04 -7.22 -8.65
CA ILE A 41 -0.62 -6.71 -9.86
C ILE A 41 0.38 -5.97 -10.75
N ALA A 42 1.25 -5.14 -10.17
CA ALA A 42 2.27 -4.40 -10.90
C ALA A 42 3.29 -5.33 -11.57
N VAL A 43 3.72 -6.41 -10.90
CA VAL A 43 4.59 -7.45 -11.47
C VAL A 43 3.93 -8.11 -12.69
N ILE A 44 2.66 -8.51 -12.58
CA ILE A 44 1.91 -9.11 -13.71
C ILE A 44 1.82 -8.11 -14.87
N ASN A 45 1.40 -6.87 -14.60
CA ASN A 45 1.26 -5.84 -15.63
C ASN A 45 2.61 -5.52 -16.29
N HIS A 46 3.68 -5.40 -15.52
CA HIS A 46 5.00 -5.06 -16.03
C HIS A 46 5.62 -6.20 -16.85
N TYR A 47 5.68 -7.41 -16.30
CA TYR A 47 6.40 -8.51 -16.94
C TYR A 47 5.58 -9.26 -18.00
N ILE A 48 4.27 -9.42 -17.80
CA ILE A 48 3.42 -10.16 -18.75
C ILE A 48 2.89 -9.24 -19.85
N ILE A 49 2.32 -8.08 -19.49
CA ILE A 49 1.66 -7.19 -20.46
C ILE A 49 2.70 -6.33 -21.20
N ARG A 50 3.56 -5.62 -20.46
CA ARG A 50 4.53 -4.68 -21.08
C ARG A 50 5.75 -5.39 -21.69
N GLN A 51 6.36 -6.31 -20.96
CA GLN A 51 7.59 -6.98 -21.41
C GLN A 51 7.35 -8.29 -22.19
N LYS A 52 6.12 -8.83 -22.21
CA LYS A 52 5.79 -10.14 -22.85
C LYS A 52 6.79 -11.25 -22.50
N SER A 53 7.19 -11.31 -21.23
CA SER A 53 8.17 -12.29 -20.76
C SER A 53 7.66 -13.72 -20.97
N ARG A 54 8.52 -14.62 -21.46
CA ARG A 54 8.21 -16.05 -21.61
C ARG A 54 8.29 -16.84 -20.30
N ASN A 55 8.86 -16.26 -19.24
CA ASN A 55 8.98 -16.92 -17.93
C ASN A 55 7.69 -16.79 -17.12
N LEU A 56 6.64 -17.50 -17.57
CA LEU A 56 5.31 -17.47 -16.97
C LEU A 56 5.28 -18.02 -15.54
N VAL A 57 6.18 -18.93 -15.18
CA VAL A 57 6.23 -19.48 -13.82
C VAL A 57 6.54 -18.39 -12.80
N VAL A 58 7.64 -17.65 -13.00
CA VAL A 58 8.08 -16.62 -12.03
C VAL A 58 7.21 -15.37 -12.12
N HIS A 59 6.79 -14.99 -13.32
CA HIS A 59 6.10 -13.71 -13.55
C HIS A 59 4.57 -13.79 -13.51
N LEU A 60 3.98 -14.99 -13.43
CA LEU A 60 2.53 -15.18 -13.34
C LEU A 60 2.12 -16.13 -12.22
N LEU A 61 2.71 -17.34 -12.13
CA LEU A 61 2.28 -18.31 -11.12
C LEU A 61 2.51 -17.79 -9.70
N PHE A 62 3.74 -17.36 -9.38
CA PHE A 62 4.05 -16.81 -8.05
C PHE A 62 3.18 -15.58 -7.71
N PRO A 63 3.02 -14.58 -8.60
CA PRO A 63 2.15 -13.45 -8.33
C PRO A 63 0.68 -13.80 -8.14
N VAL A 64 0.15 -14.75 -8.92
CA VAL A 64 -1.24 -15.19 -8.77
C VAL A 64 -1.45 -15.92 -7.45
N VAL A 65 -0.52 -16.80 -7.06
CA VAL A 65 -0.58 -17.46 -5.74
C VAL A 65 -0.52 -16.43 -4.61
N GLY A 66 0.39 -15.46 -4.70
CA GLY A 66 0.46 -14.34 -3.75
C GLY A 66 -0.84 -13.55 -3.68
N LEU A 67 -1.45 -13.24 -4.81
CA LEU A 67 -2.75 -12.56 -4.88
C LEU A 67 -3.88 -13.38 -4.25
N CYS A 68 -3.91 -14.70 -4.48
CA CYS A 68 -4.91 -15.58 -3.86
C CYS A 68 -4.77 -15.60 -2.33
N ILE A 69 -3.54 -15.73 -1.82
CA ILE A 69 -3.28 -15.74 -0.37
C ILE A 69 -3.66 -14.39 0.25
N ILE A 70 -3.17 -13.28 -0.30
CA ILE A 70 -3.47 -11.94 0.22
C ILE A 70 -4.96 -11.64 0.13
N GLY A 71 -5.61 -12.02 -0.98
CA GLY A 71 -7.06 -11.87 -1.15
C GLY A 71 -7.84 -12.65 -0.10
N PHE A 72 -7.42 -13.88 0.20
CA PHE A 72 -8.02 -14.69 1.27
C PHE A 72 -7.82 -14.05 2.64
N VAL A 73 -6.61 -13.56 2.96
CA VAL A 73 -6.33 -12.87 4.22
C VAL A 73 -7.17 -11.61 4.37
N ILE A 74 -7.28 -10.81 3.31
CA ILE A 74 -8.14 -9.61 3.31
C ILE A 74 -9.60 -10.02 3.50
N TYR A 75 -10.06 -11.10 2.88
CA TYR A 75 -11.44 -11.58 3.04
C TYR A 75 -11.74 -11.98 4.48
N GLU A 76 -10.83 -12.68 5.15
CA GLU A 76 -11.00 -13.11 6.55
C GLU A 76 -10.77 -11.96 7.57
N MET A 77 -10.14 -10.87 7.14
CA MET A 77 -9.81 -9.76 8.02
C MET A 77 -11.06 -9.10 8.63
N ASP A 78 -10.92 -8.65 9.88
CA ASP A 78 -11.97 -7.95 10.63
C ASP A 78 -12.56 -6.77 9.83
N VAL A 79 -13.87 -6.60 9.93
CA VAL A 79 -14.61 -5.52 9.27
C VAL A 79 -14.08 -4.16 9.70
N GLN A 80 -13.70 -3.98 10.97
CA GLN A 80 -13.12 -2.72 11.44
C GLN A 80 -11.81 -2.41 10.72
N ALA A 81 -10.96 -3.43 10.52
CA ALA A 81 -9.70 -3.27 9.79
C ALA A 81 -9.93 -2.90 8.31
N LYS A 82 -10.91 -3.51 7.65
CA LYS A 82 -11.30 -3.16 6.27
C LYS A 82 -11.82 -1.72 6.19
N VAL A 83 -12.69 -1.31 7.09
CA VAL A 83 -13.29 0.04 7.11
C VAL A 83 -12.24 1.11 7.40
N LEU A 84 -11.41 0.92 8.43
CA LEU A 84 -10.31 1.82 8.77
C LEU A 84 -9.31 1.91 7.62
N GLY A 85 -8.94 0.77 7.05
CA GLY A 85 -8.03 0.70 5.91
C GLY A 85 -8.55 1.41 4.65
N LEU A 86 -9.79 1.14 4.26
CA LEU A 86 -10.41 1.73 3.08
C LEU A 86 -10.66 3.24 3.25
N SER A 87 -11.08 3.68 4.44
CA SER A 87 -11.27 5.11 4.71
C SER A 87 -9.93 5.86 4.62
N TRP A 88 -8.86 5.29 5.16
CA TRP A 88 -7.52 5.84 5.02
C TRP A 88 -7.03 5.89 3.57
N LEU A 89 -7.26 4.82 2.80
CA LEU A 89 -6.91 4.78 1.38
C LEU A 89 -7.69 5.85 0.60
N ALA A 90 -8.98 6.04 0.91
CA ALA A 90 -9.79 7.09 0.32
C ALA A 90 -9.23 8.50 0.63
N VAL A 91 -8.81 8.76 1.88
CA VAL A 91 -8.13 10.02 2.24
C VAL A 91 -6.86 10.22 1.42
N GLY A 92 -6.04 9.17 1.24
CA GLY A 92 -4.84 9.22 0.41
C GLY A 92 -5.14 9.54 -1.06
N VAL A 93 -6.19 8.94 -1.63
CA VAL A 93 -6.64 9.22 -3.00
C VAL A 93 -7.15 10.65 -3.13
N VAL A 94 -7.96 11.13 -2.18
CA VAL A 94 -8.45 12.51 -2.15
C VAL A 94 -7.28 13.49 -2.07
N TYR A 95 -6.32 13.25 -1.19
CA TYR A 95 -5.11 14.07 -1.08
C TYR A 95 -4.32 14.10 -2.39
N TYR A 96 -4.10 12.94 -3.02
CA TYR A 96 -3.43 12.86 -4.32
C TYR A 96 -4.18 13.63 -5.41
N LEU A 97 -5.51 13.48 -5.48
CA LEU A 97 -6.34 14.18 -6.45
C LEU A 97 -6.33 15.69 -6.22
N LEU A 98 -6.42 16.15 -4.98
CA LEU A 98 -6.31 17.57 -4.63
C LEU A 98 -4.96 18.13 -5.07
N MET A 99 -3.86 17.44 -4.76
CA MET A 99 -2.53 17.85 -5.18
C MET A 99 -2.39 17.91 -6.70
N ARG A 100 -2.95 16.93 -7.42
CA ARG A 100 -2.88 16.85 -8.88
C ARG A 100 -3.76 17.89 -9.58
N LEU A 101 -5.01 18.04 -9.14
CA LEU A 101 -6.02 18.86 -9.82
C LEU A 101 -5.96 20.33 -9.41
N VAL A 102 -5.73 20.62 -8.12
CA VAL A 102 -5.72 21.99 -7.59
C VAL A 102 -4.34 22.63 -7.77
N LEU A 103 -3.28 21.88 -7.47
CA LEU A 103 -1.92 22.42 -7.47
C LEU A 103 -1.21 22.34 -8.83
N LYS A 104 -1.78 21.64 -9.82
CA LYS A 104 -1.21 21.36 -11.16
C LYS A 104 0.28 20.99 -11.12
N ARG A 105 0.74 20.38 -10.04
CA ARG A 105 2.15 20.02 -9.90
C ARG A 105 2.37 18.80 -10.78
N ASN A 106 3.15 18.97 -11.85
CA ASN A 106 3.59 17.84 -12.66
C ASN A 106 4.34 16.89 -11.73
N VAL A 107 3.78 15.72 -11.47
CA VAL A 107 4.47 14.61 -10.81
C VAL A 107 5.40 14.00 -11.86
N GLU A 108 6.33 14.82 -12.33
CA GLU A 108 7.38 14.40 -13.23
C GLU A 108 8.36 13.64 -12.35
N LEU A 109 8.23 12.31 -12.36
CA LEU A 109 9.24 11.44 -11.79
C LEU A 109 10.50 11.70 -12.61
N LYS A 110 11.43 12.50 -12.08
CA LYS A 110 12.80 12.55 -12.58
C LYS A 110 13.39 11.16 -12.39
N LEU A 111 13.15 10.30 -13.36
CA LEU A 111 13.83 9.04 -13.51
C LEU A 111 15.23 9.38 -14.01
N GLU A 112 16.09 9.83 -13.09
CA GLU A 112 17.52 9.88 -13.36
C GLU A 112 17.96 8.42 -13.55
N GLY A 113 18.23 8.08 -14.81
CA GLY A 113 18.86 6.83 -15.21
C GLY A 113 20.37 6.92 -15.08
#